data_AF-A0A2A3JW60-F1
#
_entry.id   AF-A0A2A3JW60-F1
#
_cell.length_a   1.000
_cell.length_b   1.000
_cell.length_c   1.000
_cell.angle_alpha   90.00
_cell.angle_beta   90.00
_cell.angle_gamma   90.00
#
_symmetry.space_group_name_H-M   'P 1'
#
loop_
_entity.id
_entity.type
_entity.pdbx_description
1 polymer ?
#
loop_
_entity_poly.entity_id
_entity_poly.type
_entity_poly.pdbx_seq_one_letter_code
_entity_poly.pdbx_strand_id
1 'polypeptide(L)'
;MKKFHFTLALLAFSQTFAALPGQAQSPTDSDLQALRFYMNEANDQAARSEVRRLQLRYPDWVVPEDLGALQQGSPDAAVADIYREIRSGNFARARAIIEETGRATPSWAPSPELLAALSIAESQSNFDQAVSRGEPGAAIKIARANPDLLRCERVNNAWLLAEQYQAAREPALALTTLNAIVRSCTDPNILVATLEKSVAVASLEQLAAMADAARALAPGAAERLTSVETRLRAGLQAQP
;
A
#
# COMPACT_ATOMS: atom_id res chain seq x y z
N MET A 1 13.69 -83.42 -58.05
CA MET A 1 14.72 -83.25 -56.99
C MET A 1 15.67 -82.12 -57.38
N LYS A 2 15.62 -80.98 -56.70
CA LYS A 2 16.72 -79.99 -56.55
C LYS A 2 16.28 -79.00 -55.46
N LYS A 3 16.97 -79.03 -54.31
CA LYS A 3 16.75 -78.12 -53.18
C LYS A 3 17.52 -76.82 -53.45
N PHE A 4 16.88 -75.68 -53.28
CA PHE A 4 17.55 -74.38 -53.18
C PHE A 4 17.15 -73.74 -51.84
N HIS A 5 18.15 -73.51 -51.01
CA HIS A 5 18.06 -72.64 -49.84
C HIS A 5 18.46 -71.23 -50.28
N PHE A 6 17.68 -70.23 -49.90
CA PHE A 6 18.17 -68.85 -49.87
C PHE A 6 17.70 -68.12 -48.61
N THR A 7 18.72 -67.62 -47.95
CA THR A 7 18.91 -66.93 -46.67
C THR A 7 18.01 -65.70 -46.48
N LEU A 8 17.45 -65.56 -45.27
CA LEU A 8 16.71 -64.39 -44.78
C LEU A 8 17.71 -63.29 -44.36
N ALA A 9 17.68 -62.13 -44.99
CA ALA A 9 18.46 -60.96 -44.57
C ALA A 9 17.61 -60.06 -43.67
N LEU A 10 17.95 -60.01 -42.37
CA LEU A 10 17.38 -59.08 -41.40
C LEU A 10 18.03 -57.69 -41.61
N LEU A 11 17.24 -56.71 -42.06
CA LEU A 11 17.61 -55.29 -42.05
C LEU A 11 17.25 -54.70 -40.68
N ALA A 12 18.25 -54.49 -39.84
CA ALA A 12 18.10 -53.75 -38.59
C ALA A 12 18.07 -52.24 -38.89
N PHE A 13 16.91 -51.60 -38.66
CA PHE A 13 16.76 -50.16 -38.76
C PHE A 13 17.19 -49.52 -37.43
N SER A 14 18.41 -49.01 -37.37
CA SER A 14 18.91 -48.25 -36.23
C SER A 14 18.26 -46.86 -36.22
N GLN A 15 17.28 -46.64 -35.34
CA GLN A 15 16.78 -45.30 -35.06
C GLN A 15 17.81 -44.55 -34.19
N THR A 16 18.54 -43.62 -34.80
CA THR A 16 19.32 -42.61 -34.10
C THR A 16 18.39 -41.52 -33.60
N PHE A 17 18.15 -41.48 -32.29
CA PHE A 17 17.60 -40.31 -31.62
C PHE A 17 18.64 -39.19 -31.68
N ALA A 18 18.42 -38.18 -32.53
CA ALA A 18 19.16 -36.93 -32.47
C ALA A 18 18.69 -36.16 -31.22
N ALA A 19 19.54 -36.08 -30.20
CA ALA A 19 19.33 -35.15 -29.10
C ALA A 19 19.45 -33.73 -29.65
N LEU A 20 18.35 -32.98 -29.67
CA LEU A 20 18.40 -31.54 -29.92
C LEU A 20 19.23 -30.89 -28.79
N PRO A 21 20.16 -29.96 -29.11
CA PRO A 21 20.87 -29.22 -28.09
C PRO A 21 19.84 -28.46 -27.25
N GLY A 22 19.81 -28.74 -25.94
CA GLY A 22 19.00 -27.97 -25.00
C GLY A 22 19.43 -26.51 -25.08
N GLN A 23 18.47 -25.59 -25.26
CA GLN A 23 18.78 -24.17 -25.23
C GLN A 23 19.42 -23.83 -23.88
N ALA A 24 20.58 -23.19 -23.91
CA ALA A 24 21.26 -22.73 -22.70
C ALA A 24 20.29 -21.86 -21.88
N GLN A 25 19.91 -22.36 -20.70
CA GLN A 25 18.98 -21.69 -19.80
C GLN A 25 19.76 -20.69 -18.96
N SER A 26 19.35 -19.42 -18.98
CA SER A 26 19.79 -18.42 -18.01
C SER A 26 18.93 -18.49 -16.74
N PRO A 27 19.43 -18.06 -15.57
CA PRO A 27 18.64 -17.97 -14.36
C PRO A 27 17.36 -17.15 -14.58
N THR A 28 16.24 -17.63 -14.04
CA THR A 28 14.99 -16.86 -14.01
C THR A 28 15.05 -15.77 -12.94
N ASP A 29 14.10 -14.83 -12.95
CA ASP A 29 13.97 -13.84 -11.87
C ASP A 29 13.79 -14.48 -10.49
N SER A 30 13.10 -15.63 -10.43
CA SER A 30 12.93 -16.39 -9.19
C SER A 30 14.26 -16.99 -8.73
N ASP A 31 15.10 -17.48 -9.64
CA ASP A 31 16.43 -17.98 -9.28
C ASP A 31 17.36 -16.87 -8.77
N LEU A 32 17.22 -15.66 -9.33
CA LEU A 32 18.02 -14.50 -8.95
C LEU A 32 17.59 -13.83 -7.64
N GLN A 33 16.43 -14.20 -7.07
CA GLN A 33 15.86 -13.53 -5.91
C GLN A 33 16.80 -13.52 -4.69
N ALA A 34 17.39 -14.68 -4.35
CA ALA A 34 18.32 -14.76 -3.22
C ALA A 34 19.59 -13.93 -3.45
N LEU A 35 20.11 -13.90 -4.68
CA LEU A 35 21.28 -13.10 -5.03
C LEU A 35 21.00 -11.61 -4.85
N ARG A 36 19.87 -11.13 -5.38
CA ARG A 36 19.42 -9.74 -5.24
C ARG A 36 19.23 -9.34 -3.78
N PHE A 37 18.63 -10.23 -2.97
CA PHE A 37 18.48 -10.02 -1.53
C PHE A 37 19.84 -9.80 -0.85
N TYR A 38 20.82 -10.69 -1.09
CA TYR A 38 22.15 -10.54 -0.48
C TYR A 38 22.89 -9.29 -0.96
N MET A 39 22.70 -8.87 -2.20
CA MET A 39 23.26 -7.62 -2.71
C MET A 39 22.66 -6.40 -2.01
N ASN A 40 21.34 -6.36 -1.80
CA ASN A 40 20.66 -5.27 -1.10
C ASN A 40 21.10 -5.15 0.38
N GLU A 41 21.40 -6.28 1.03
CA GLU A 41 21.93 -6.34 2.40
C GLU A 41 23.45 -6.08 2.47
N ALA A 42 24.11 -5.75 1.35
CA ALA A 42 25.57 -5.64 1.24
C ALA A 42 26.33 -6.86 1.80
N ASN A 43 25.75 -8.06 1.66
CA ASN A 43 26.30 -9.31 2.16
C ASN A 43 27.11 -10.03 1.08
N ASP A 44 28.33 -9.54 0.85
CA ASP A 44 29.21 -10.02 -0.22
C ASP A 44 29.54 -11.52 -0.13
N GLN A 45 29.67 -12.06 1.09
CA GLN A 45 29.97 -13.48 1.28
C GLN A 45 28.81 -14.36 0.83
N ALA A 46 27.58 -13.99 1.19
CA ALA A 46 26.38 -14.70 0.77
C ALA A 46 26.16 -14.54 -0.74
N ALA A 47 26.31 -13.34 -1.28
CA ALA A 47 26.18 -13.07 -2.72
C ALA A 47 27.16 -13.93 -3.56
N ARG A 48 28.45 -13.98 -3.19
CA ARG A 48 29.44 -14.85 -3.87
C ARG A 48 29.08 -16.33 -3.81
N SER A 49 28.51 -16.76 -2.69
CA SER A 49 28.12 -18.16 -2.51
C SER A 49 26.91 -18.51 -3.37
N GLU A 50 25.98 -17.57 -3.49
CA GLU A 50 24.80 -17.71 -4.34
C GLU A 50 25.15 -17.68 -5.83
N VAL A 51 26.09 -16.83 -6.26
CA VAL A 51 26.62 -16.87 -7.64
C VAL A 51 27.19 -18.26 -7.97
N ARG A 52 27.99 -18.86 -7.07
CA ARG A 52 28.51 -20.22 -7.31
C ARG A 52 27.38 -21.26 -7.41
N ARG A 53 26.37 -21.18 -6.56
CA ARG A 53 25.19 -22.05 -6.62
C ARG A 53 24.47 -21.92 -7.96
N LEU A 54 24.28 -20.69 -8.44
CA LEU A 54 23.64 -20.39 -9.72
C LEU A 54 24.47 -20.90 -10.89
N GLN A 55 25.79 -20.70 -10.90
CA GLN A 55 26.67 -21.22 -11.96
C GLN A 55 26.71 -22.76 -12.02
N LEU A 56 26.59 -23.45 -10.88
CA LEU A 56 26.48 -24.92 -10.87
C LEU A 56 25.16 -25.40 -11.50
N ARG A 57 24.07 -24.62 -11.35
CA ARG A 57 22.77 -24.94 -11.96
C ARG A 57 22.66 -24.48 -13.42
N TYR A 58 23.29 -23.35 -13.74
CA TYR A 58 23.27 -22.67 -15.03
C TYR A 58 24.71 -22.51 -15.54
N PRO A 59 25.36 -23.58 -16.03
CA PRO A 59 26.78 -23.58 -16.36
C PRO A 59 27.15 -22.65 -17.53
N ASP A 60 26.20 -22.36 -18.41
CA ASP A 60 26.38 -21.47 -19.56
C ASP A 60 26.06 -20.00 -19.24
N TRP A 61 25.60 -19.70 -18.01
CA TRP A 61 25.28 -18.34 -17.60
C TRP A 61 26.56 -17.54 -17.31
N VAL A 62 26.76 -16.47 -18.09
CA VAL A 62 27.83 -15.50 -17.87
C VAL A 62 27.38 -14.53 -16.78
N VAL A 63 28.04 -14.61 -15.63
CA VAL A 63 27.83 -13.69 -14.52
C VAL A 63 28.21 -12.28 -14.97
N PRO A 64 27.32 -11.28 -14.83
CA PRO A 64 27.66 -9.89 -15.16
C PRO A 64 28.83 -9.38 -14.33
N GLU A 65 29.71 -8.57 -14.93
CA GLU A 65 30.81 -7.90 -14.22
C GLU A 65 30.28 -6.96 -13.14
N ASP A 66 29.21 -6.21 -13.46
CA ASP A 66 28.43 -5.44 -12.50
C ASP A 66 27.18 -6.21 -12.10
N LEU A 67 27.21 -6.83 -10.92
CA LEU A 67 26.03 -7.53 -10.38
C LEU A 67 24.85 -6.57 -10.17
N GLY A 68 25.09 -5.27 -9.94
CA GLY A 68 24.04 -4.25 -9.79
C GLY A 68 23.09 -4.16 -10.98
N ALA A 69 23.56 -4.52 -12.19
CA ALA A 69 22.72 -4.61 -13.38
C ALA A 69 21.58 -5.64 -13.22
N LEU A 70 21.74 -6.67 -12.38
CA LEU A 70 20.70 -7.66 -12.10
C LEU A 70 19.50 -7.09 -11.33
N GLN A 71 19.65 -5.90 -10.74
CA GLN A 71 18.57 -5.20 -10.03
C GLN A 71 17.66 -4.44 -10.99
N GLN A 72 18.16 -4.02 -12.16
CA GLN A 72 17.40 -3.26 -13.13
C GLN A 72 16.28 -4.11 -13.75
N GLY A 73 15.08 -3.55 -13.85
CA GLY A 73 13.91 -4.27 -14.36
C GLY A 73 13.43 -5.42 -13.47
N SER A 74 14.05 -5.64 -12.30
CA SER A 74 13.60 -6.65 -11.34
C SER A 74 12.26 -6.24 -10.73
N PRO A 75 11.43 -7.20 -10.28
CA PRO A 75 10.20 -6.90 -9.57
C PRO A 75 10.41 -6.02 -8.33
N ASP A 76 11.54 -6.14 -7.62
CA ASP A 76 11.87 -5.31 -6.46
C ASP A 76 12.09 -3.85 -6.85
N ALA A 77 12.82 -3.60 -7.95
CA ALA A 77 13.00 -2.26 -8.49
C ALA A 77 11.65 -1.67 -8.95
N ALA A 78 10.79 -2.48 -9.57
CA ALA A 78 9.45 -2.07 -9.95
C ALA A 78 8.59 -1.68 -8.75
N VAL A 79 8.66 -2.41 -7.62
CA VAL A 79 7.94 -2.04 -6.39
C VAL A 79 8.39 -0.67 -5.87
N ALA A 80 9.70 -0.41 -5.84
CA ALA A 80 10.23 0.90 -5.43
C ALA A 80 9.74 2.03 -6.35
N ASP A 81 9.69 1.78 -7.66
CA ASP A 81 9.16 2.70 -8.65
C ASP A 81 7.65 2.97 -8.45
N ILE A 82 6.85 1.94 -8.20
CA ILE A 82 5.41 2.08 -7.93
C ILE A 82 5.20 2.98 -6.71
N TYR A 83 5.93 2.77 -5.61
CA TYR A 83 5.84 3.63 -4.44
C TYR A 83 6.26 5.08 -4.73
N ARG A 84 7.23 5.31 -5.62
CA ARG A 84 7.59 6.66 -6.06
C ARG A 84 6.43 7.30 -6.81
N GLU A 85 5.83 6.61 -7.77
CA GLU A 85 4.68 7.13 -8.52
C GLU A 85 3.47 7.42 -7.61
N ILE A 86 3.21 6.56 -6.60
CA ILE A 86 2.19 6.80 -5.58
C ILE A 86 2.46 8.10 -4.83
N ARG A 87 3.70 8.33 -4.36
CA ARG A 87 4.08 9.57 -3.66
C ARG A 87 3.99 10.81 -4.56
N SER A 88 4.24 10.66 -5.85
CA SER A 88 4.11 11.72 -6.84
C SER A 88 2.67 11.98 -7.29
N GLY A 89 1.70 11.17 -6.86
CA GLY A 89 0.30 11.27 -7.28
C GLY A 89 0.02 10.71 -8.68
N ASN A 90 0.98 10.02 -9.30
CA ASN A 90 0.87 9.45 -10.64
C ASN A 90 0.23 8.05 -10.59
N PHE A 91 -0.99 7.93 -10.05
CA PHE A 91 -1.64 6.64 -9.80
C PHE A 91 -1.85 5.80 -11.07
N ALA A 92 -2.07 6.45 -12.22
CA ALA A 92 -2.17 5.76 -13.51
C ALA A 92 -0.85 5.10 -13.91
N ARG A 93 0.30 5.77 -13.69
CA ARG A 93 1.62 5.18 -13.95
C ARG A 93 1.92 4.07 -12.96
N ALA A 94 1.58 4.24 -11.68
CA ALA A 94 1.71 3.19 -10.66
C ALA A 94 0.99 1.90 -11.09
N ARG A 95 -0.26 1.99 -11.58
CA ARG A 95 -1.01 0.84 -12.12
C ARG A 95 -0.35 0.25 -13.37
N ALA A 96 0.12 1.09 -14.29
CA ALA A 96 0.80 0.62 -15.49
C ALA A 96 2.06 -0.20 -15.15
N ILE A 97 2.87 0.24 -14.17
CA ILE A 97 4.05 -0.50 -13.73
C ILE A 97 3.66 -1.85 -13.11
N ILE A 98 2.59 -1.90 -12.31
CA ILE A 98 2.06 -3.18 -11.76
C ILE A 98 1.72 -4.14 -12.89
N GLU A 99 0.97 -3.70 -13.91
CA GLU A 99 0.60 -4.54 -15.04
C GLU A 99 1.80 -4.96 -15.90
N GLU A 100 2.72 -4.03 -16.18
CA GLU A 100 3.97 -4.29 -16.92
C GLU A 100 4.80 -5.37 -16.21
N THR A 101 4.96 -5.25 -14.89
CA THR A 101 5.72 -6.21 -14.07
C THR A 101 5.06 -7.58 -14.04
N GLY A 102 3.72 -7.63 -13.89
CA GLY A 102 2.97 -8.90 -13.92
C GLY A 102 3.04 -9.62 -15.28
N ARG A 103 3.05 -8.87 -16.39
CA ARG A 103 3.25 -9.45 -17.74
C ARG A 103 4.67 -9.97 -17.93
N ALA A 104 5.67 -9.24 -17.44
CA ALA A 104 7.08 -9.61 -17.57
C ALA A 104 7.46 -10.79 -16.65
N THR A 105 6.87 -10.86 -15.46
CA THR A 105 7.15 -11.88 -14.43
C THR A 105 5.86 -12.56 -13.98
N PRO A 106 5.38 -13.63 -14.66
CA PRO A 106 4.10 -14.26 -14.34
C PRO A 106 3.95 -14.85 -12.93
N SER A 107 5.07 -15.15 -12.26
CA SER A 107 5.08 -15.61 -10.86
C SER A 107 5.01 -14.48 -9.84
N TRP A 108 5.16 -13.22 -10.27
CA TRP A 108 5.06 -12.05 -9.41
C TRP A 108 3.62 -11.57 -9.31
N ALA A 109 3.23 -11.17 -8.11
CA ALA A 109 1.99 -10.46 -7.86
C ALA A 109 2.27 -9.29 -6.89
N PRO A 110 1.56 -8.16 -7.02
CA PRO A 110 1.69 -7.05 -6.08
C PRO A 110 1.24 -7.51 -4.68
N SER A 111 1.95 -7.07 -3.65
CA SER A 111 1.55 -7.36 -2.27
C SER A 111 0.22 -6.67 -1.92
N PRO A 112 -0.58 -7.23 -1.00
CA PRO A 112 -1.77 -6.55 -0.50
C PRO A 112 -1.47 -5.17 0.09
N GLU A 113 -0.31 -5.00 0.72
CA GLU A 113 0.17 -3.72 1.26
C GLU A 113 0.40 -2.68 0.15
N LEU A 114 1.06 -3.07 -0.95
CA LEU A 114 1.29 -2.18 -2.09
C LEU A 114 -0.03 -1.71 -2.71
N LEU A 115 -0.98 -2.63 -2.88
CA LEU A 115 -2.31 -2.31 -3.40
C LEU A 115 -3.10 -1.40 -2.45
N ALA A 116 -3.02 -1.65 -1.14
CA ALA A 116 -3.64 -0.81 -0.12
C ALA A 116 -3.03 0.60 -0.12
N ALA A 117 -1.70 0.73 -0.20
CA ALA A 117 -1.02 2.02 -0.27
C ALA A 117 -1.44 2.83 -1.50
N LEU A 118 -1.53 2.19 -2.67
CA LEU A 118 -2.04 2.82 -3.90
C LEU A 118 -3.48 3.30 -3.73
N SER A 119 -4.37 2.41 -3.25
CA SER A 119 -5.79 2.72 -3.04
C SER A 119 -5.99 3.88 -2.06
N ILE A 120 -5.31 3.85 -0.91
CA ILE A 120 -5.42 4.91 0.12
C ILE A 120 -4.92 6.25 -0.42
N ALA A 121 -3.79 6.26 -1.13
CA ALA A 121 -3.23 7.49 -1.68
C ALA A 121 -4.12 8.11 -2.76
N GLU A 122 -4.71 7.27 -3.63
CA GLU A 122 -5.66 7.74 -4.64
C GLU A 122 -6.94 8.28 -4.01
N SER A 123 -7.51 7.57 -3.04
CA SER A 123 -8.69 8.01 -2.30
C SER A 123 -8.44 9.30 -1.51
N GLN A 124 -7.25 9.46 -0.91
CA GLN A 124 -6.84 10.71 -0.27
C GLN A 124 -6.81 11.86 -1.27
N SER A 125 -6.13 11.69 -2.42
CA SER A 125 -6.05 12.71 -3.46
C SER A 125 -7.44 13.12 -3.99
N ASN A 126 -8.33 12.15 -4.17
CA ASN A 126 -9.70 12.42 -4.60
C ASN A 126 -10.50 13.16 -3.52
N PHE A 127 -10.35 12.79 -2.24
CA PHE A 127 -10.98 13.48 -1.13
C PHE A 127 -10.52 14.94 -1.04
N ASP A 128 -9.21 15.18 -1.09
CA ASP A 128 -8.62 16.53 -1.03
C ASP A 128 -9.07 17.40 -2.21
N GLN A 129 -9.18 16.83 -3.41
CA GLN A 129 -9.72 17.51 -4.58
C GLN A 129 -11.21 17.87 -4.41
N ALA A 130 -12.03 16.96 -3.90
CA ALA A 130 -13.45 17.25 -3.66
C ALA A 130 -13.63 18.35 -2.60
N VAL A 131 -12.85 18.29 -1.51
CA VAL A 131 -12.84 19.33 -0.47
C VAL A 131 -12.42 20.69 -1.04
N SER A 132 -11.29 20.74 -1.77
CA SER A 132 -10.77 22.01 -2.33
C SER A 132 -11.68 22.64 -3.38
N ARG A 133 -12.49 21.84 -4.10
CA ARG A 133 -13.49 22.33 -5.06
C ARG A 133 -14.81 22.73 -4.41
N GLY A 134 -14.98 22.52 -3.10
CA GLY A 134 -16.23 22.81 -2.41
C GLY A 134 -17.36 21.85 -2.83
N GLU A 135 -17.03 20.58 -3.05
CA GLU A 135 -17.98 19.54 -3.46
C GLU A 135 -18.31 18.61 -2.28
N PRO A 136 -19.13 19.04 -1.28
CA PRO A 136 -19.31 18.30 -0.04
C PRO A 136 -19.88 16.90 -0.28
N GLY A 137 -20.82 16.74 -1.21
CA GLY A 137 -21.40 15.43 -1.54
C GLY A 137 -20.37 14.44 -2.10
N ALA A 138 -19.42 14.90 -2.92
CA ALA A 138 -18.35 14.06 -3.44
C ALA A 138 -17.37 13.67 -2.34
N ALA A 139 -16.93 14.63 -1.52
CA ALA A 139 -16.02 14.39 -0.40
C ALA A 139 -16.62 13.41 0.63
N ILE A 140 -17.89 13.59 1.01
CA ILE A 140 -18.60 12.67 1.92
C ILE A 140 -18.65 11.26 1.32
N LYS A 141 -19.01 11.12 0.04
CA LYS A 141 -19.07 9.82 -0.63
C LYS A 141 -17.72 9.12 -0.62
N ILE A 142 -16.64 9.84 -0.93
CA ILE A 142 -15.27 9.30 -0.95
C ILE A 142 -14.87 8.84 0.45
N ALA A 143 -15.03 9.67 1.48
CA ALA A 143 -14.65 9.32 2.85
C ALA A 143 -15.41 8.10 3.37
N ARG A 144 -16.73 8.02 3.13
CA ARG A 144 -17.56 6.88 3.53
C ARG A 144 -17.18 5.58 2.83
N ALA A 145 -16.75 5.66 1.57
CA ALA A 145 -16.28 4.50 0.83
C ALA A 145 -14.86 4.05 1.24
N ASN A 146 -14.12 4.89 1.96
CA ASN A 146 -12.72 4.63 2.32
C ASN A 146 -12.46 4.90 3.81
N PRO A 147 -12.91 3.99 4.72
CA PRO A 147 -12.75 4.18 6.17
C PRO A 147 -11.30 4.37 6.64
N ASP A 148 -10.32 3.84 5.89
CA ASP A 148 -8.89 4.02 6.20
C ASP A 148 -8.42 5.47 6.11
N LEU A 149 -9.18 6.36 5.45
CA LEU A 149 -8.91 7.79 5.47
C LEU A 149 -9.22 8.43 6.83
N LEU A 150 -10.01 7.80 7.68
CA LEU A 150 -10.57 8.38 8.91
C LEU A 150 -9.85 7.90 10.19
N ARG A 151 -8.67 7.30 10.05
CA ARG A 151 -7.86 6.84 11.18
C ARG A 151 -7.24 8.02 11.94
N CYS A 152 -6.87 7.80 13.20
CA CYS A 152 -6.35 8.86 14.07
C CYS A 152 -5.06 9.51 13.54
N GLU A 153 -4.19 8.75 12.88
CA GLU A 153 -2.99 9.27 12.21
C GLU A 153 -3.29 10.18 11.00
N ARG A 154 -4.55 10.19 10.54
CA ARG A 154 -5.09 11.03 9.46
C ARG A 154 -6.28 11.88 9.93
N VAL A 155 -6.33 12.23 11.23
CA VAL A 155 -7.52 12.85 11.84
C VAL A 155 -8.02 14.11 11.13
N ASN A 156 -7.14 14.84 10.44
CA ASN A 156 -7.52 15.99 9.63
C ASN A 156 -8.63 15.65 8.61
N ASN A 157 -8.61 14.44 8.03
CA ASN A 157 -9.66 13.99 7.11
C ASN A 157 -11.02 13.87 7.80
N ALA A 158 -11.05 13.40 9.05
CA ALA A 158 -12.28 13.30 9.81
C ALA A 158 -12.82 14.68 10.21
N TRP A 159 -11.94 15.65 10.52
CA TRP A 159 -12.33 17.05 10.72
C TRP A 159 -12.88 17.67 9.43
N LEU A 160 -12.19 17.50 8.30
CA LEU A 160 -12.67 17.96 7.00
C LEU A 160 -14.01 17.32 6.64
N LEU A 161 -14.20 16.03 6.92
CA LEU A 161 -15.47 15.34 6.70
C LEU A 161 -16.61 15.96 7.56
N ALA A 162 -16.35 16.28 8.82
CA ALA A 162 -17.33 16.98 9.66
C ALA A 162 -17.69 18.36 9.08
N GLU A 163 -16.70 19.10 8.58
CA GLU A 163 -16.90 20.37 7.88
C GLU A 163 -17.73 20.18 6.58
N GLN A 164 -17.51 19.08 5.84
CA GLN A 164 -18.31 18.75 4.66
C GLN A 164 -19.77 18.43 5.02
N TYR A 165 -20.02 17.72 6.13
CA TYR A 165 -21.39 17.50 6.62
C TYR A 165 -22.06 18.82 7.02
N GLN A 166 -21.35 19.76 7.64
CA GLN A 166 -21.88 21.09 7.91
C GLN A 166 -22.24 21.84 6.62
N ALA A 167 -21.36 21.82 5.61
CA ALA A 167 -21.63 22.42 4.31
C ALA A 167 -22.83 21.78 3.59
N ALA A 168 -23.05 20.48 3.79
CA ALA A 168 -24.22 19.74 3.32
C ALA A 168 -25.49 19.97 4.17
N ARG A 169 -25.44 20.82 5.21
CA ARG A 169 -26.53 21.07 6.17
C ARG A 169 -26.94 19.81 6.96
N GLU A 170 -25.97 18.95 7.26
CA GLU A 170 -26.13 17.72 8.06
C GLU A 170 -25.35 17.81 9.40
N PRO A 171 -25.63 18.79 10.29
CA PRO A 171 -24.82 19.03 11.49
C PRO A 171 -24.81 17.86 12.49
N ALA A 172 -25.87 17.03 12.50
CA ALA A 172 -25.92 15.83 13.32
C ALA A 172 -24.83 14.82 12.92
N LEU A 173 -24.58 14.65 11.62
CA LEU A 173 -23.54 13.76 11.11
C LEU A 173 -22.14 14.35 11.34
N ALA A 174 -21.98 15.67 11.23
CA ALA A 174 -20.75 16.35 11.63
C ALA A 174 -20.40 16.05 13.10
N LEU A 175 -21.38 16.22 14.00
CA LEU A 175 -21.21 15.92 15.41
C LEU A 175 -20.93 14.43 15.66
N THR A 176 -21.57 13.51 14.93
CA THR A 176 -21.27 12.07 15.00
C THR A 176 -19.81 11.80 14.62
N THR A 177 -19.30 12.41 13.55
CA THR A 177 -17.90 12.26 13.13
C THR A 177 -16.93 12.75 14.20
N LEU A 178 -17.17 13.94 14.78
CA LEU A 178 -16.32 14.49 15.85
C LEU A 178 -16.39 13.64 17.13
N ASN A 179 -17.57 13.10 17.47
CA ASN A 179 -17.73 12.17 18.59
C ASN A 179 -16.92 10.88 18.40
N ALA A 180 -16.84 10.36 17.18
CA ALA A 180 -16.04 9.16 16.90
C ALA A 180 -14.55 9.40 17.18
N ILE A 181 -14.04 10.61 16.90
CA ILE A 181 -12.64 10.98 17.17
C ILE A 181 -12.39 10.99 18.69
N VAL A 182 -13.21 11.70 19.48
CA VAL A 182 -13.03 11.78 20.95
C VAL A 182 -13.32 10.48 21.70
N ARG A 183 -13.79 9.44 21.00
CA ARG A 183 -14.01 8.08 21.52
C ARG A 183 -12.99 7.05 21.05
N SER A 184 -12.09 7.40 20.13
CA SER A 184 -11.09 6.47 19.59
C SER A 184 -9.65 6.97 19.63
N CYS A 185 -9.41 8.29 19.50
CA CYS A 185 -8.06 8.83 19.46
C CYS A 185 -7.55 9.23 20.84
N THR A 186 -6.28 8.92 21.15
CA THR A 186 -5.69 9.12 22.49
C THR A 186 -4.74 10.31 22.59
N ASP A 187 -4.35 10.93 21.47
CA ASP A 187 -3.48 12.11 21.46
C ASP A 187 -4.24 13.33 22.06
N PRO A 188 -3.76 13.92 23.17
CA PRO A 188 -4.40 15.08 23.79
C PRO A 188 -4.58 16.28 22.85
N ASN A 189 -3.68 16.49 21.89
CA ASN A 189 -3.79 17.59 20.93
C ASN A 189 -4.91 17.35 19.93
N ILE A 190 -5.08 16.10 19.47
CA ILE A 190 -6.22 15.71 18.64
C ILE A 190 -7.54 15.91 19.40
N LEU A 191 -7.59 15.49 20.66
CA LEU A 191 -8.78 15.62 21.50
C LEU A 191 -9.17 17.08 21.73
N VAL A 192 -8.21 17.93 22.09
CA VAL A 192 -8.43 19.37 22.27
C VAL A 192 -8.95 20.02 20.98
N ALA A 193 -8.27 19.79 19.85
CA ALA A 193 -8.68 20.37 18.57
C ALA A 193 -10.07 19.90 18.14
N THR A 194 -10.43 18.65 18.46
CA THR A 194 -11.76 18.10 18.15
C THR A 194 -12.87 18.75 18.99
N LEU A 195 -12.62 19.01 20.28
CA LEU A 195 -13.54 19.76 21.13
C LEU A 195 -13.72 21.20 20.64
N GLU A 196 -12.62 21.86 20.23
CA GLU A 196 -12.69 23.21 19.68
C GLU A 196 -13.48 23.26 18.38
N LYS A 197 -13.30 22.28 17.49
CA LYS A 197 -14.07 22.17 16.25
C LYS A 197 -15.56 21.85 16.48
N SER A 198 -15.90 21.13 17.56
CA SER A 198 -17.28 20.72 17.80
C SER A 198 -18.20 21.86 18.23
N VAL A 199 -17.67 23.00 18.69
CA VAL A 199 -18.51 24.15 19.07
C VAL A 199 -19.38 24.69 17.95
N ALA A 200 -19.02 24.43 16.68
CA ALA A 200 -19.81 24.86 15.54
C ALA A 200 -21.11 24.04 15.36
N VAL A 201 -21.23 22.88 16.00
CA VAL A 201 -22.34 21.92 15.80
C VAL A 201 -22.90 21.32 17.10
N ALA A 202 -22.18 21.40 18.22
CA ALA A 202 -22.56 20.81 19.49
C ALA A 202 -23.37 21.78 20.37
N SER A 203 -24.36 21.25 21.08
CA SER A 203 -24.97 21.92 22.23
C SER A 203 -24.01 21.94 23.43
N LEU A 204 -24.32 22.75 24.46
CA LEU A 204 -23.55 22.77 25.71
C LEU A 204 -23.47 21.38 26.38
N GLU A 205 -24.57 20.63 26.36
CA GLU A 205 -24.63 19.28 26.92
C GLU A 205 -23.78 18.30 26.10
N GLN A 206 -23.87 18.37 24.77
CA GLN A 206 -23.08 17.53 23.87
C GLN A 206 -21.58 17.82 24.00
N LEU A 207 -21.19 19.09 24.10
CA LEU A 207 -19.81 19.49 24.30
C LEU A 207 -19.26 18.98 25.64
N ALA A 208 -20.06 19.04 26.71
CA ALA A 208 -19.69 18.48 28.02
C ALA A 208 -19.47 16.96 27.93
N ALA A 209 -20.40 16.24 27.31
CA ALA A 209 -20.28 14.79 27.12
C ALA A 209 -19.07 14.40 26.26
N MET A 210 -18.74 15.19 25.23
CA MET A 210 -17.53 14.99 24.44
C MET A 210 -16.26 15.22 25.26
N ALA A 211 -16.23 16.25 26.12
CA ALA A 211 -15.10 16.52 26.99
C ALA A 211 -14.90 15.40 28.04
N ASP A 212 -15.99 14.85 28.59
CA ASP A 212 -15.94 13.67 29.46
C ASP A 212 -15.31 12.46 28.75
N ALA A 213 -15.75 12.17 27.52
CA ALA A 213 -15.16 11.09 26.73
C ALA A 213 -13.67 11.31 26.44
N ALA A 214 -13.29 12.54 26.09
CA ALA A 214 -11.89 12.89 25.86
C ALA A 214 -11.02 12.71 27.12
N ARG A 215 -11.53 13.13 28.30
CA ARG A 215 -10.83 12.92 29.58
C ARG A 215 -10.66 11.44 29.90
N ALA A 216 -11.65 10.62 29.60
CA ALA A 216 -11.56 9.18 29.80
C ALA A 216 -10.50 8.52 28.90
N LEU A 217 -10.34 8.98 27.65
CA LEU A 217 -9.29 8.48 26.74
C LEU A 217 -7.89 8.98 27.08
N ALA A 218 -7.77 10.20 27.60
CA ALA A 218 -6.48 10.79 27.95
C ALA A 218 -6.47 11.32 29.41
N PRO A 219 -6.47 10.44 30.43
CA PRO A 219 -6.51 10.86 31.83
C PRO A 219 -5.38 11.80 32.23
N GLY A 220 -4.18 11.62 31.67
CA GLY A 220 -3.02 12.49 31.92
C GLY A 220 -3.19 13.92 31.40
N ALA A 221 -4.18 14.18 30.53
CA ALA A 221 -4.51 15.50 30.02
C ALA A 221 -5.81 16.06 30.61
N ALA A 222 -6.38 15.45 31.65
CA ALA A 222 -7.72 15.78 32.14
C ALA A 222 -7.87 17.25 32.56
N GLU A 223 -6.89 17.83 33.24
CA GLU A 223 -6.92 19.24 33.66
C GLU A 223 -6.95 20.18 32.43
N ARG A 224 -6.11 19.92 31.43
CA ARG A 224 -6.09 20.68 30.17
C ARG A 224 -7.44 20.60 29.46
N LEU A 225 -8.02 19.41 29.35
CA LEU A 225 -9.32 19.20 28.71
C LEU A 225 -10.45 19.90 29.47
N THR A 226 -10.43 19.92 30.80
CA THR A 226 -11.37 20.69 31.63
C THR A 226 -11.24 22.19 31.41
N SER A 227 -10.02 22.72 31.31
CA SER A 227 -9.79 24.13 30.99
C SER A 227 -10.36 24.49 29.61
N VAL A 228 -10.13 23.62 28.61
CA VAL A 228 -10.69 23.78 27.26
C VAL A 228 -12.21 23.76 27.28
N GLU A 229 -12.84 22.76 27.90
CA GLU A 229 -14.31 22.68 28.02
C GLU A 229 -14.89 23.95 28.65
N THR A 230 -14.32 24.39 29.77
CA THR A 230 -14.78 25.58 30.50
C THR A 230 -14.78 26.81 29.60
N ARG A 231 -13.67 27.05 28.88
CA ARG A 231 -13.54 28.16 27.94
C ARG A 231 -14.55 28.06 26.79
N LEU A 232 -14.72 26.88 26.20
CA LEU A 232 -15.62 26.69 25.07
C LEU A 232 -17.09 26.88 25.45
N ARG A 233 -17.51 26.37 26.62
CA ARG A 233 -18.87 26.55 27.14
C ARG A 233 -19.17 28.01 27.44
N ALA A 234 -18.24 28.75 28.05
CA ALA A 234 -18.37 30.18 28.26
C ALA A 234 -18.53 30.93 26.92
N GLY A 235 -17.77 30.53 25.89
CA GLY A 235 -17.89 31.09 24.55
C GLY A 235 -19.27 30.86 23.91
N LEU A 236 -19.81 29.64 24.01
CA LEU A 236 -21.15 29.31 23.48
C LEU A 236 -22.27 30.07 24.21
N GLN A 237 -22.14 30.29 25.52
CA GLN A 237 -23.12 31.05 26.31
C GLN A 237 -23.09 32.56 26.03
N ALA A 238 -21.97 33.08 25.52
CA ALA A 238 -21.80 34.49 25.18
C ALA A 238 -22.26 34.83 23.75
N GLN A 239 -22.63 33.85 22.93
CA GLN A 239 -23.15 34.09 21.59
C GLN A 239 -24.59 34.65 21.68
N PRO A 240 -24.88 35.76 20.97
CA PRO A 240 -26.18 36.44 21.04
C PRO A 240 -27.35 35.67 20.44
#